data_AF-A0A1F8VF90-F1
#
_entry.id   AF-A0A1F8VF90-F1
#
_cell.length_a   1.000
_cell.length_b   1.000
_cell.length_c   1.000
_cell.angle_alpha   90.00
_cell.angle_beta   90.00
_cell.angle_gamma   90.00
#
_symmetry.space_group_name_H-M   'P 1'
#
loop_
_entity.id
_entity.type
_entity.pdbx_description
1 polymer ?
#
loop_
_entity_poly.entity_id
_entity_poly.type
_entity_poly.pdbx_seq_one_letter_code
_entity_poly.pdbx_strand_id
1 'polypeptide(L)'
;MRLDNALNQLKRLTVAEKTDFSTPGNYFLDLSEKPTLFNLSKPLIQTLNHYRPLLNPIVTYYGQHVGLSFLKLARIKKHHFVHGAGVMTNGIIVVLYFFEDIQTGLAMVPSGYQRVDFFRLTAFTDIKDVSLKKAIIPPPSNTHYH
;
A
#
# COMPACT_ATOMS: atom_id res chain seq x y z
N MET A 1 -2.74 -15.33 14.49
CA MET A 1 -1.40 -14.67 14.46
C MET A 1 -1.47 -13.34 15.18
N ARG A 2 -0.53 -13.01 16.07
CA ARG A 2 -0.49 -11.68 16.73
C ARG A 2 -0.08 -10.61 15.72
N LEU A 3 -0.69 -9.41 15.77
CA LEU A 3 -0.42 -8.31 14.82
C LEU A 3 1.07 -7.97 14.73
N ASP A 4 1.78 -7.98 15.85
CA ASP A 4 3.22 -7.72 15.89
C ASP A 4 4.03 -8.67 15.00
N ASN A 5 3.71 -9.97 15.05
CA ASN A 5 4.37 -10.96 14.19
C ASN A 5 4.01 -10.73 12.72
N ALA A 6 2.76 -10.35 12.45
CA ALA A 6 2.29 -10.11 11.09
C ALA A 6 2.99 -8.90 10.46
N LEU A 7 3.12 -7.79 11.17
CA LEU A 7 3.82 -6.59 10.69
C LEU A 7 5.32 -6.84 10.51
N ASN A 8 5.95 -7.58 11.42
CA ASN A 8 7.35 -7.99 11.26
C ASN A 8 7.56 -8.89 10.05
N GLN A 9 6.64 -9.82 9.79
CA GLN A 9 6.68 -10.68 8.61
C GLN A 9 6.49 -9.87 7.32
N LEU A 10 5.48 -9.00 7.28
CA LEU A 10 5.25 -8.11 6.14
C LEU A 10 6.51 -7.28 5.85
N LYS A 11 7.11 -6.69 6.88
CA LYS A 11 8.36 -5.92 6.76
C LYS A 11 9.50 -6.73 6.14
N ARG A 12 9.69 -7.98 6.58
CA ARG A 12 10.71 -8.88 6.00
C ARG A 12 10.41 -9.18 4.53
N LEU A 13 9.16 -9.43 4.18
CA LEU A 13 8.74 -9.68 2.80
C LEU A 13 9.00 -8.46 1.90
N THR A 14 8.67 -7.24 2.37
CA THR A 14 8.93 -5.99 1.65
C THR A 14 10.42 -5.77 1.35
N VAL A 15 11.32 -6.25 2.23
CA VAL A 15 12.77 -6.15 2.03
C VAL A 15 13.29 -7.25 1.10
N ALA A 16 12.81 -8.49 1.27
CA ALA A 16 13.29 -9.65 0.54
C ALA A 16 12.89 -9.62 -0.93
N GLU A 17 11.66 -9.20 -1.21
CA GLU A 17 11.13 -9.12 -2.57
C GLU A 17 11.64 -7.86 -3.26
N LYS A 18 12.39 -8.03 -4.35
CA LYS A 18 12.97 -6.90 -5.10
C LYS A 18 12.20 -6.57 -6.38
N THR A 19 11.51 -7.57 -6.96
CA THR A 19 10.88 -7.47 -8.28
C THR A 19 9.42 -7.90 -8.28
N ASP A 20 8.95 -8.66 -7.27
CA ASP A 20 7.57 -9.10 -7.14
C ASP A 20 6.93 -8.70 -5.82
N PHE A 21 6.06 -7.71 -5.87
CA PHE A 21 5.39 -7.24 -4.67
C PHE A 21 3.97 -7.79 -4.51
N SER A 22 3.56 -8.76 -5.33
CA SER A 22 2.27 -9.42 -5.18
C SER A 22 2.16 -10.16 -3.83
N THR A 23 3.21 -10.88 -3.41
CA THR A 23 3.26 -11.57 -2.12
C THR A 23 3.09 -10.63 -0.93
N PRO A 24 3.92 -9.57 -0.75
CA PRO A 24 3.72 -8.63 0.34
C PRO A 24 2.44 -7.79 0.18
N GLY A 25 1.99 -7.54 -1.06
CA GLY A 25 0.72 -6.86 -1.34
C GLY A 25 -0.50 -7.65 -0.85
N ASN A 26 -0.60 -8.93 -1.23
CA ASN A 26 -1.68 -9.83 -0.78
C ASN A 26 -1.64 -10.00 0.74
N TYR A 27 -0.45 -10.16 1.31
CA TYR A 27 -0.29 -10.26 2.75
C TYR A 27 -0.80 -9.01 3.49
N PHE A 28 -0.56 -7.82 2.93
CA PHE A 28 -1.10 -6.59 3.50
C PHE A 28 -2.62 -6.49 3.34
N LEU A 29 -3.20 -6.93 2.21
CA LEU A 29 -4.66 -6.97 2.04
C LEU A 29 -5.31 -7.83 3.14
N ASP A 30 -4.81 -9.04 3.36
CA ASP A 30 -5.28 -9.94 4.44
C ASP A 30 -5.13 -9.31 5.83
N LEU A 31 -4.08 -8.51 6.03
CA LEU A 31 -3.82 -7.80 7.27
C LEU A 31 -4.78 -6.61 7.47
N SER A 32 -5.11 -5.91 6.39
CA SER A 32 -5.97 -4.72 6.38
C SER A 32 -7.41 -5.04 6.78
N GLU A 33 -7.84 -6.29 6.60
CA GLU A 33 -9.14 -6.78 7.05
C GLU A 33 -9.20 -7.05 8.57
N LYS A 34 -8.06 -7.01 9.28
CA LYS A 34 -8.03 -7.32 10.72
C LYS A 34 -8.40 -6.08 11.55
N PRO A 35 -9.43 -6.14 12.42
CA PRO A 35 -9.82 -5.02 13.29
C PRO A 35 -8.68 -4.49 14.19
N THR A 36 -7.78 -5.39 14.59
CA THR A 36 -6.61 -5.04 15.41
C THR A 36 -5.69 -4.02 14.76
N LEU A 37 -5.61 -4.00 13.43
CA LEU A 37 -4.80 -3.03 12.70
C LEU A 37 -5.35 -1.61 12.93
N PHE A 38 -6.66 -1.43 12.78
CA PHE A 38 -7.33 -0.14 12.99
C PHE A 38 -7.26 0.34 14.44
N ASN A 39 -7.50 -0.57 15.40
CA ASN A 39 -7.50 -0.24 16.83
C ASN A 39 -6.15 0.29 17.34
N LEU A 40 -5.04 -0.16 16.74
CA LEU A 40 -3.69 0.23 17.12
C LEU A 40 -3.12 1.38 16.28
N SER A 41 -3.85 1.79 15.24
CA SER A 41 -3.44 2.85 14.34
C SER A 41 -3.91 4.21 14.84
N LYS A 42 -3.01 5.20 14.83
CA LYS A 42 -3.35 6.60 15.08
C LYS A 42 -3.46 7.36 13.76
N PRO A 43 -4.54 8.10 13.49
CA PRO A 43 -4.64 8.94 12.31
C PRO A 43 -3.46 9.91 12.22
N LEU A 44 -2.94 10.10 11.02
CA LEU A 44 -1.94 11.14 10.75
C LEU A 44 -2.66 12.40 10.26
N ILE A 45 -2.49 13.48 11.00
CA ILE A 45 -3.00 14.82 10.64
C ILE A 45 -1.88 15.44 9.79
N GLN A 46 -2.13 15.74 8.50
CA GLN A 46 -1.16 16.26 7.50
C GLN A 46 -0.34 15.22 6.70
N THR A 47 -0.99 14.13 6.28
CA THR A 47 -0.39 13.08 5.43
C THR A 47 -0.03 13.55 4.02
N LEU A 48 -0.85 14.42 3.44
CA LEU A 48 -0.78 14.70 2.01
C LEU A 48 0.57 15.30 1.61
N ASN A 49 1.10 16.30 2.33
CA ASN A 49 2.35 16.93 1.94
C ASN A 49 3.57 16.04 2.16
N HIS A 50 3.54 15.23 3.24
CA HIS A 50 4.65 14.35 3.57
C HIS A 50 4.76 13.17 2.60
N TYR A 51 3.67 12.46 2.31
CA TYR A 51 3.70 11.23 1.49
C TYR A 51 3.43 11.45 0.00
N ARG A 52 3.02 12.66 -0.42
CA ARG A 52 2.80 12.96 -1.84
C ARG A 52 4.03 12.70 -2.72
N PRO A 53 5.27 13.06 -2.36
CA PRO A 53 6.43 12.74 -3.20
C PRO A 53 6.59 11.23 -3.47
N LEU A 54 6.23 10.37 -2.52
CA LEU A 54 6.26 8.91 -2.70
C LEU A 54 5.18 8.43 -3.69
N LEU A 55 4.02 9.08 -3.71
CA LEU A 55 2.89 8.67 -4.53
C LEU A 55 2.86 9.34 -5.90
N ASN A 56 3.50 10.49 -6.08
CA ASN A 56 3.47 11.26 -7.33
C ASN A 56 3.88 10.44 -8.57
N PRO A 57 4.96 9.63 -8.56
CA PRO A 57 5.32 8.83 -9.74
C PRO A 57 4.21 7.86 -10.16
N ILE A 58 3.51 7.28 -9.18
CA ILE A 58 2.37 6.38 -9.40
C ILE A 58 1.20 7.17 -9.97
N VAL A 59 0.90 8.34 -9.41
CA VAL A 59 -0.17 9.21 -9.90
C VAL A 59 0.09 9.62 -11.36
N THR A 60 1.33 10.03 -11.69
CA THR A 60 1.73 10.40 -13.06
C THR A 60 1.61 9.24 -14.04
N TYR A 61 1.85 7.99 -13.61
CA TYR A 61 1.67 6.80 -14.44
C TYR A 61 0.22 6.65 -14.95
N TYR A 62 -0.78 7.08 -14.17
CA TYR A 62 -2.19 7.08 -14.60
C TYR A 62 -2.63 8.33 -15.38
N GLY A 63 -1.73 9.28 -15.60
CA GLY A 63 -1.93 10.43 -16.49
C GLY A 63 -1.24 11.71 -16.01
N GLN A 64 -0.73 12.51 -16.94
CA GLN A 64 0.05 13.72 -16.64
C GLN A 64 -0.73 14.82 -15.92
N HIS A 65 -2.06 14.84 -16.05
CA HIS A 65 -2.95 15.80 -15.37
C HIS A 65 -3.66 15.19 -14.14
N VAL A 66 -3.32 13.96 -13.78
CA VAL A 66 -3.86 13.32 -12.59
C VAL A 66 -3.08 13.81 -11.38
N GLY A 67 -3.80 14.19 -10.33
CA GLY A 67 -3.25 14.59 -9.04
C GLY A 67 -3.76 13.69 -7.92
N LEU A 68 -3.17 13.81 -6.74
CA LEU A 68 -3.70 13.19 -5.52
C LEU A 68 -4.70 14.16 -4.87
N SER A 69 -6.00 13.90 -4.98
CA SER A 69 -7.06 14.77 -4.45
C SER A 69 -7.20 14.65 -2.94
N PHE A 70 -6.90 13.47 -2.41
CA PHE A 70 -7.07 13.17 -1.00
C PHE A 70 -6.13 12.07 -0.53
N LEU A 71 -5.72 12.11 0.74
CA LEU A 71 -4.90 11.07 1.36
C LEU A 71 -5.23 10.95 2.85
N LYS A 72 -5.71 9.78 3.28
CA LYS A 72 -5.92 9.44 4.69
C LYS A 72 -5.02 8.29 5.06
N LEU A 73 -4.09 8.55 5.98
CA LEU A 73 -3.19 7.53 6.52
C LEU A 73 -3.30 7.49 8.04
N ALA A 74 -2.92 6.34 8.58
CA ALA A 74 -2.75 6.11 9.99
C ALA A 74 -1.41 5.41 10.24
N ARG A 75 -0.92 5.52 11.48
CA ARG A 75 0.39 5.00 11.89
C ARG A 75 0.28 4.10 13.09
N ILE A 76 0.98 2.98 13.05
CA ILE A 76 1.28 2.13 14.21
C ILE A 76 2.70 2.45 14.65
N LYS A 77 2.83 3.39 15.60
CA LYS A 77 4.13 3.99 15.99
C LYS A 77 5.18 2.94 16.38
N LYS A 78 4.79 1.89 17.11
CA LYS A 78 5.69 0.80 17.55
C LYS A 78 6.41 0.12 16.39
N HIS A 79 5.75 0.02 15.23
CA HIS A 79 6.26 -0.70 14.05
C HIS A 79 6.78 0.23 12.96
N HIS A 80 6.80 1.55 13.21
CA HIS A 80 7.11 2.55 12.19
C HIS A 80 6.28 2.36 10.91
N PHE A 81 5.07 1.83 11.07
CA PHE A 81 4.25 1.37 9.97
C PHE A 81 3.14 2.37 9.70
N VAL A 82 3.05 2.82 8.46
CA VAL A 82 2.05 3.76 7.97
C VAL A 82 1.22 3.07 6.91
N HIS A 83 -0.09 3.20 6.99
CA HIS A 83 -1.00 2.63 6.02
C HIS A 83 -2.23 3.49 5.82
N GLY A 84 -2.92 3.29 4.70
CA GLY A 84 -4.18 3.96 4.40
C GLY A 84 -4.41 4.08 2.90
N ALA A 85 -5.25 5.02 2.51
CA ALA A 85 -5.61 5.20 1.12
C ALA A 85 -5.74 6.66 0.73
N GLY A 86 -5.47 6.93 -0.55
CA GLY A 86 -5.73 8.18 -1.21
C GLY A 86 -6.60 7.99 -2.44
N VAL A 87 -7.09 9.10 -2.96
CA VAL A 87 -7.90 9.15 -4.18
C VAL A 87 -7.21 10.07 -5.16
N MET A 88 -7.09 9.63 -6.40
CA MET A 88 -6.59 10.42 -7.52
C MET A 88 -7.72 11.30 -8.08
N THR A 89 -7.39 12.40 -8.76
CA THR A 89 -8.40 13.31 -9.34
C THR A 89 -9.29 12.66 -10.41
N ASN A 90 -8.87 11.55 -11.00
CA ASN A 90 -9.65 10.73 -11.92
C ASN A 90 -10.49 9.63 -11.22
N GLY A 91 -10.56 9.64 -9.89
CA GLY A 91 -11.35 8.69 -9.09
C GLY A 91 -10.64 7.37 -8.74
N ILE A 92 -9.42 7.15 -9.23
CA ILE A 92 -8.65 5.93 -8.92
C ILE A 92 -8.20 5.95 -7.46
N ILE A 93 -8.36 4.84 -6.75
CA ILE A 93 -7.89 4.67 -5.37
C ILE A 93 -6.44 4.19 -5.38
N VAL A 94 -5.61 4.78 -4.51
CA VAL A 94 -4.27 4.27 -4.22
C VAL A 94 -4.19 3.92 -2.74
N VAL A 95 -3.87 2.67 -2.44
CA VAL A 95 -3.64 2.20 -1.07
C VAL A 95 -2.15 2.23 -0.82
N LEU A 96 -1.72 2.77 0.32
CA LEU A 96 -0.32 2.86 0.71
C LEU A 96 -0.10 2.00 1.95
N TYR A 97 1.02 1.28 1.98
CA TYR A 97 1.65 0.87 3.21
C TYR A 97 3.16 1.12 3.15
N PHE A 98 3.74 1.58 4.25
CA PHE A 98 5.12 2.05 4.27
C PHE A 98 5.74 1.85 5.66
N PHE A 99 6.94 1.30 5.70
CA PHE A 99 7.75 1.20 6.91
C PHE A 99 8.77 2.33 6.92
N GLU A 100 8.56 3.30 7.81
CA GLU A 100 9.35 4.52 7.89
C GLU A 100 10.78 4.28 8.37
N ASP A 101 11.02 3.26 9.18
CA ASP A 101 12.35 2.97 9.70
C ASP A 101 13.29 2.31 8.68
N ILE A 102 12.73 1.58 7.72
CA ILE A 102 13.47 0.99 6.59
C ILE A 102 13.22 1.73 5.25
N GLN A 103 12.45 2.82 5.29
CA GLN A 103 12.17 3.70 4.15
C GLN A 103 11.69 2.95 2.89
N THR A 104 10.86 1.93 3.08
CA THR A 104 10.31 1.16 1.96
C THR A 104 8.91 0.64 2.25
N GLY A 105 8.17 0.36 1.19
CA GLY A 105 6.78 -0.07 1.27
C GLY A 105 6.22 -0.41 -0.10
N LEU A 106 4.89 -0.32 -0.19
CA LEU A 106 4.15 -0.58 -1.41
C LEU A 106 2.98 0.39 -1.52
N ALA A 107 2.66 0.73 -2.76
CA ALA A 107 1.36 1.24 -3.12
C ALA A 107 0.63 0.22 -3.98
N MET A 108 -0.67 0.10 -3.77
CA MET A 108 -1.56 -0.79 -4.50
C MET A 108 -2.63 0.06 -5.17
N VAL A 109 -2.85 -0.15 -6.46
CA VAL A 109 -3.86 0.58 -7.22
C VAL A 109 -4.82 -0.44 -7.83
N PRO A 110 -6.05 -0.54 -7.32
CA PRO A 110 -7.10 -1.34 -7.96
C PRO A 110 -7.42 -0.75 -9.34
N SER A 111 -7.17 -1.51 -10.41
CA SER A 111 -7.41 -1.12 -11.79
C SER A 111 -8.49 -2.03 -12.41
N GLY A 112 -9.76 -1.77 -12.10
CA GLY A 112 -10.90 -2.56 -12.59
C GLY A 112 -11.29 -3.73 -11.67
N TYR A 113 -12.21 -4.59 -12.13
CA TYR A 113 -12.91 -5.57 -11.30
C TYR A 113 -12.05 -6.68 -10.67
N GLN A 114 -10.82 -6.95 -11.16
CA GLN A 114 -9.98 -8.07 -10.69
C GLN A 114 -8.46 -7.84 -10.76
N ARG A 115 -8.02 -6.60 -11.01
CA ARG A 115 -6.59 -6.31 -11.20
C ARG A 115 -6.13 -5.29 -10.17
N VAL A 116 -5.00 -5.60 -9.54
CA VAL A 116 -4.28 -4.67 -8.66
C VAL A 116 -2.88 -4.49 -9.22
N ASP A 117 -2.53 -3.24 -9.48
CA ASP A 117 -1.17 -2.85 -9.82
C ASP A 117 -0.40 -2.58 -8.52
N PHE A 118 0.79 -3.17 -8.41
CA PHE A 118 1.65 -3.07 -7.24
C PHE A 118 2.88 -2.23 -7.57
N PHE A 119 3.14 -1.21 -6.75
CA PHE A 119 4.24 -0.26 -6.94
C PHE A 119 5.11 -0.22 -5.70
N ARG A 120 6.36 -0.68 -5.83
CA ARG A 120 7.33 -0.55 -4.75
C ARG A 120 7.56 0.92 -4.41
N LEU A 121 7.54 1.23 -3.12
CA LEU A 121 7.95 2.52 -2.59
C LEU A 121 9.35 2.38 -2.00
N THR A 122 10.28 3.19 -2.47
CA THR A 122 11.59 3.46 -1.85
C THR A 122 11.62 4.93 -1.44
N ALA A 123 12.59 5.34 -0.61
CA ALA A 123 12.71 6.66 0.01
C ALA A 123 12.29 7.85 -0.88
N PHE A 124 12.00 9.01 -0.26
CA PHE A 124 11.50 10.26 -0.87
C PHE A 124 12.33 10.84 -2.05
N THR A 125 13.42 10.19 -2.42
CA THR A 125 14.30 10.44 -3.56
C THR A 125 14.86 9.10 -4.02
N ASP A 126 14.84 8.87 -5.34
CA ASP A 126 15.16 7.63 -6.07
C ASP A 126 14.09 6.52 -6.08
N ILE A 127 13.06 6.73 -6.90
CA ILE A 127 12.33 5.66 -7.58
C ILE A 127 12.94 5.54 -8.98
N LYS A 128 14.03 4.77 -9.11
CA LYS A 128 14.62 4.39 -10.41
C LYS A 128 14.13 3.04 -10.91
N ASP A 129 13.49 2.25 -10.05
CA ASP A 129 12.97 0.92 -10.39
C ASP A 129 11.49 0.80 -10.04
N VAL A 130 10.62 1.20 -10.97
CA VAL A 130 9.23 0.73 -10.96
C VAL A 130 9.21 -0.66 -11.58
N SER A 131 9.47 -1.69 -10.77
CA SER A 131 9.21 -3.07 -11.19
C SER A 131 7.70 -3.30 -11.23
N LEU A 132 7.13 -3.25 -12.42
CA LEU A 132 5.70 -3.51 -12.68
C LEU A 132 5.46 -5.02 -12.67
N LYS A 133 4.75 -5.52 -11.66
CA LYS A 133 4.15 -6.86 -11.75
C LYS A 133 2.65 -6.79 -11.50
N LYS A 134 1.92 -7.27 -12.50
CA LYS A 134 0.47 -7.42 -12.48
C LYS A 134 0.15 -8.70 -11.72
N ALA A 135 -0.54 -8.63 -10.59
CA ALA A 135 -1.19 -9.81 -10.04
C ALA A 135 -2.68 -9.74 -10.36
N ILE A 136 -3.19 -10.81 -10.96
CA ILE A 136 -4.63 -11.05 -11.04
C ILE A 136 -5.00 -11.62 -9.68
N ILE A 137 -5.82 -10.90 -8.92
CA ILE A 137 -6.37 -11.45 -7.69
C ILE A 137 -7.46 -12.43 -8.14
N PRO A 138 -7.34 -13.73 -7.86
CA PRO A 138 -8.40 -14.67 -8.18
C PRO A 138 -9.68 -14.20 -7.47
N PRO A 139 -10.86 -14.32 -8.11
CA PRO A 139 -12.11 -13.96 -7.46
C PRO A 139 -12.23 -14.72 -6.14
N PRO A 140 -12.82 -14.10 -5.09
CA PRO A 140 -13.03 -14.78 -3.82
C PRO A 140 -13.77 -16.09 -4.11
N SER A 141 -13.25 -17.19 -3.60
CA SER A 141 -13.90 -18.50 -3.72
C SER A 141 -15.30 -18.38 -3.13
N ASN A 142 -16.33 -18.53 -3.96
CA ASN A 142 -17.71 -18.62 -3.52
C ASN A 142 -17.85 -19.81 -2.57
N THR A 143 -17.65 -19.60 -1.27
CA THR A 143 -18.25 -20.45 -0.25
C THR A 143 -19.75 -20.19 -0.32
N HIS A 144 -20.43 -21.03 -1.09
CA HIS A 144 -21.87 -21.21 -1.03
C HIS A 144 -22.24 -21.45 0.44
N TYR A 145 -22.90 -20.47 1.06
CA TYR A 145 -23.74 -20.76 2.21
C TYR A 145 -24.99 -21.45 1.68
N HIS A 146 -25.06 -22.76 1.91
CA HIS A 146 -26.28 -23.55 1.79
C HIS A 146 -27.23 -23.22 2.95
#